data_AF-A0A853PVB9-F1
#
_entry.id   AF-A0A853PVB9-F1
#
_cell.length_a   1.000
_cell.length_b   1.000
_cell.length_c   1.000
_cell.angle_alpha   90.00
_cell.angle_beta   90.00
_cell.angle_gamma   90.00
#
_symmetry.space_group_name_H-M   'P 1'
#
loop_
_entity.id
_entity.type
_entity.pdbx_description
1 polymer ?
#
loop_
_entity_poly.entity_id
_entity_poly.type
_entity_poly.pdbx_seq_one_letter_code
_entity_poly.pdbx_strand_id
1 'polypeptide(L)' 'MEDKGISQTWLSKKLGKSFSTVNAYCCNRQQPNLATLYVIAQLLSVELKDLIADNTKDEK' A
#
# COMPACT_ATOMS: atom_id res chain seq x y z
N MET A 1 -3.83 7.18 -12.33
CA MET A 1 -3.21 6.12 -11.50
C MET A 1 -1.72 6.42 -11.25
N GLU A 2 -1.34 7.70 -11.22
CA GLU A 2 0.05 8.17 -11.21
C GLU A 2 0.26 9.32 -10.22
N ASP A 3 -0.51 9.36 -9.13
CA ASP A 3 -0.42 10.49 -8.20
C ASP A 3 0.92 10.58 -7.43
N LYS A 4 1.77 9.54 -7.52
CA LYS A 4 3.11 9.54 -6.87
C LYS A 4 4.27 9.03 -7.72
N GLY A 5 4.07 8.65 -8.99
CA GLY A 5 5.14 8.14 -9.86
C GLY A 5 5.84 6.86 -9.35
N ILE A 6 5.31 6.20 -8.30
CA ILE A 6 5.90 5.00 -7.70
C ILE A 6 5.33 3.78 -8.41
N SER A 7 6.16 3.10 -9.19
CA SER A 7 5.75 1.86 -9.86
C SER A 7 5.59 0.73 -8.84
N GLN A 8 4.61 -0.15 -9.06
CA GLN A 8 4.44 -1.39 -8.28
C GLN A 8 5.72 -2.25 -8.27
N THR A 9 6.48 -2.22 -9.36
CA THR A 9 7.81 -2.86 -9.50
C THR A 9 8.89 -2.24 -8.63
N TRP A 10 8.77 -0.96 -8.29
CA TRP A 10 9.68 -0.27 -7.37
C TRP A 10 9.38 -0.67 -5.93
N LEU A 11 8.10 -0.70 -5.56
CA LEU A 11 7.65 -1.09 -4.23
C LEU A 11 7.96 -2.57 -3.95
N SER A 12 7.79 -3.45 -4.95
CA SER A 12 8.10 -4.88 -4.83
C SER A 12 9.58 -5.14 -4.56
N LYS A 13 10.48 -4.44 -5.26
CA LYS A 13 11.93 -4.49 -5.03
C LYS A 13 12.29 -4.02 -3.62
N LYS A 14 11.65 -2.94 -3.14
CA LYS A 14 11.96 -2.35 -1.84
C LYS A 14 11.42 -3.18 -0.66
N LEU A 15 10.26 -3.81 -0.82
CA LEU A 15 9.69 -4.74 0.17
C LEU A 15 10.30 -6.15 0.10
N GLY A 16 11.04 -6.48 -0.96
CA GLY A 16 11.48 -7.85 -1.22
C GLY A 16 10.31 -8.82 -1.44
N LYS A 17 9.19 -8.31 -1.97
CA LYS A 17 7.97 -9.10 -2.25
C LYS A 17 7.75 -9.21 -3.75
N SER A 18 7.00 -10.22 -4.17
CA SER A 18 6.61 -10.38 -5.56
C SER A 18 5.68 -9.25 -6.02
N PHE A 19 5.73 -8.92 -7.30
CA PHE A 19 4.84 -7.93 -7.91
C PHE A 19 3.36 -8.25 -7.64
N SER A 20 2.99 -9.52 -7.78
CA SER A 20 1.62 -10.00 -7.50
C SER A 20 1.18 -9.72 -6.06
N THR A 21 2.09 -9.79 -5.09
CA THR A 21 1.81 -9.51 -3.68
C THR A 21 1.55 -8.01 -3.47
N VAL A 22 2.38 -7.15 -4.06
CA VAL A 22 2.17 -5.70 -4.02
C VAL A 22 0.88 -5.29 -4.74
N ASN A 23 0.56 -5.94 -5.86
CA ASN A 23 -0.69 -5.72 -6.57
C ASN A 23 -1.90 -6.14 -5.73
N ALA A 24 -1.81 -7.26 -4.99
CA ALA A 24 -2.85 -7.67 -4.06
C ALA A 24 -3.06 -6.67 -2.92
N TYR A 25 -1.98 -6.04 -2.43
CA TYR A 25 -2.06 -4.96 -1.44
C TYR A 25 -2.74 -3.72 -2.00
N CYS A 26 -2.37 -3.30 -3.21
CA CYS A 26 -2.93 -2.12 -3.87
C CYS A 26 -4.42 -2.29 -4.23
N CYS A 27 -4.85 -3.52 -4.56
CA CYS A 27 -6.24 -3.84 -4.86
C CYS A 27 -7.08 -4.16 -3.60
N ASN A 28 -6.55 -3.96 -2.39
CA ASN A 28 -7.18 -4.39 -1.13
C ASN A 28 -7.61 -5.87 -1.09
N ARG A 29 -7.06 -6.72 -1.97
CA ARG A 29 -7.34 -8.16 -2.01
C ARG A 29 -6.70 -8.90 -0.86
N GLN A 30 -5.56 -8.40 -0.40
CA GLN A 30 -4.84 -8.92 0.74
C GLN A 30 -4.32 -7.73 1.54
N GLN A 31 -4.61 -7.70 2.84
CA GLN A 31 -4.05 -6.66 3.69
C GLN A 31 -2.64 -7.06 4.13
N PRO A 32 -1.63 -6.20 3.97
CA PRO A 32 -0.31 -6.44 4.53
C PRO A 32 -0.33 -6.31 6.05
N ASN A 33 0.62 -6.96 6.73
CA ASN A 33 0.82 -6.78 8.17
C ASN A 33 1.14 -5.30 8.49
N LEU A 34 0.81 -4.86 9.70
CA LEU A 34 1.13 -3.51 10.20
C LEU A 34 2.57 -3.07 9.96
N ALA A 35 3.54 -3.96 10.19
CA ALA A 35 4.95 -3.67 9.91
C ALA A 35 5.21 -3.37 8.42
N THR A 36 4.64 -4.18 7.54
CA THR A 36 4.75 -3.99 6.09
C THR A 36 4.03 -2.72 5.63
N LEU A 37 2.84 -2.45 6.18
CA LEU A 37 2.07 -1.24 5.90
C LEU A 37 2.83 0.01 6.32
N TYR A 38 3.49 -0.01 7.48
CA TYR A 38 4.33 1.07 7.98
C TYR A 38 5.56 1.31 7.08
N VAL A 39 6.19 0.24 6.59
CA VAL A 39 7.29 0.35 5.61
C VAL A 39 6.77 0.98 4.31
N ILE A 40 5.62 0.55 3.80
CA ILE A 40 4.99 1.17 2.61
C ILE A 40 4.73 2.65 2.86
N ALA A 41 4.18 3.01 4.02
CA ALA A 41 3.91 4.40 4.40
C ALA A 41 5.18 5.28 4.36
N GLN A 42 6.27 4.79 4.96
CA GLN A 42 7.56 5.46 4.93
C GLN A 42 8.12 5.60 3.51
N LEU A 43 7.98 4.55 2.69
CA LEU A 43 8.46 4.56 1.31
C LEU A 43 7.68 5.52 0.41
N LEU A 44 6.39 5.65 0.64
CA LEU A 44 5.50 6.57 -0.07
C LEU A 44 5.48 7.97 0.57
N SER A 45 6.22 8.17 1.67
CA SER A 45 6.21 9.38 2.50
C SER A 45 4.79 9.86 2.83
N VAL A 46 3.92 8.92 3.21
CA VAL A 46 2.55 9.17 3.68
C VAL A 46 2.40 8.76 5.14
N GLU A 47 1.39 9.31 5.79
CA GLU A 47 1.00 8.84 7.11
C GLU A 47 0.29 7.49 7.03
N LEU A 48 0.50 6.62 8.01
CA LEU A 48 -0.15 5.31 8.09
C LEU A 48 -1.69 5.40 8.03
N LYS A 49 -2.24 6.48 8.59
CA LYS A 49 -3.68 6.79 8.60
C LYS A 49 -4.25 7.00 7.19
N ASP A 50 -3.41 7.47 6.26
CA ASP A 50 -3.79 7.67 4.85
C ASP A 50 -3.92 6.32 4.11
N LEU A 51 -3.20 5.28 4.57
CA LEU A 51 -3.33 3.93 4.01
C LEU A 51 -4.47 3.11 4.61
N ILE A 52 -5.02 3.53 5.75
CA ILE A 52 -6.08 2.80 6.44
C ILE A 52 -7.39 3.47 6.05
N ALA A 53 -8.27 2.74 5.36
CA ALA A 53 -9.63 3.20 5.14
C ALA A 53 -10.34 3.27 6.49
N ASP A 54 -10.90 4.45 6.81
CA ASP A 54 -11.73 4.59 7.98
C ASP A 54 -13.03 3.80 7.75
N ASN A 55 -13.41 2.92 8.70
CA ASN A 55 -14.64 2.13 8.63
C ASN A 55 -15.91 3.02 8.61
N THR A 56 -15.78 4.33 8.76
CA THR A 56 -16.87 5.28 8.82
C THR A 56 -17.29 5.85 7.45
N LYS A 57 -16.79 5.29 6.33
CA LYS A 57 -17.19 5.69 4.96
C LYS A 57 -17.41 4.49 4.03
N ASP A 58 -18.31 3.59 4.42
CA ASP A 58 -19.00 2.69 3.50
C ASP A 58 -20.51 3.00 3.56
N GLU A 59 -20.87 4.20 3.11
CA GLU A 59 -22.24 4.51 2.69
C GLU A 59 -22.15 5.57 1.59
N LYS A 60 -22.07 5.10 0.33
CA LYS A 60 -22.80 5.70 -0.78
C LYS A 60 -22.86 4.80 -2.02
#